data_AF-A0A368DI52-F1
#
_entry.id   AF-A0A368DI52-F1
#
_cell.length_a   1.000
_cell.length_b   1.000
_cell.length_c   1.000
_cell.angle_alpha   90.00
_cell.angle_beta   90.00
_cell.angle_gamma   90.00
#
_symmetry.space_group_name_H-M   'P 1'
#
loop_
_entity.id
_entity.type
_entity.pdbx_description
1 polymer ?
#
loop_
_entity_poly.entity_id
_entity_poly.type
_entity_poly.pdbx_seq_one_letter_code
_entity_poly.pdbx_strand_id
1 'polypeptide(L)'
;MSFSLIILGLISSVLFGGLIVSFLNATNNSQMIKFSLAFSGGFLLAIIFEHLLPDIYHGGAHDLGLYILFGFLIQLILEYFSGGIEHGHVHVHKGQSLPWALFISLSIHSVIEGLPLGNQYAGMQVAHQHVHESLFWGIIFHQIPVAIALMTLLMNTKLSRLSTWIFLFLFASMTPLGVLLGLKFTPEQFGLDLHIILAVVVGMFLHISTTIIFETSENHKFNLLKLTSILFGCGLALLLY
;
A
#
# COMPACT_ATOMS: atom_id res chain seq x y z
N MET A 1 -14.52 10.56 8.65
CA MET A 1 -13.66 10.28 9.84
C MET A 1 -12.91 11.52 10.31
N SER A 2 -12.50 11.63 11.59
CA SER A 2 -11.65 12.75 12.05
C SER A 2 -10.18 12.54 11.66
N PHE A 3 -9.42 13.64 11.50
CA PHE A 3 -8.01 13.59 11.12
C PHE A 3 -7.18 12.69 12.04
N SER A 4 -7.38 12.84 13.35
CA SER A 4 -6.66 12.06 14.35
C SER A 4 -6.93 10.56 14.22
N LEU A 5 -8.17 10.17 13.88
CA LEU A 5 -8.51 8.76 13.65
C LEU A 5 -7.82 8.21 12.40
N ILE A 6 -7.69 9.01 11.33
CA ILE A 6 -6.96 8.59 10.13
C ILE A 6 -5.50 8.31 10.48
N ILE A 7 -4.81 9.25 11.12
CA ILE A 7 -3.39 9.10 11.47
C ILE A 7 -3.17 7.91 12.43
N LEU A 8 -4.03 7.77 13.45
CA LEU A 8 -3.97 6.63 14.37
C LEU A 8 -4.25 5.31 13.65
N GLY A 9 -5.22 5.28 12.73
CA GLY A 9 -5.52 4.11 11.90
C GLY A 9 -4.31 3.67 11.09
N LEU A 10 -3.67 4.59 10.38
CA LEU A 10 -2.49 4.31 9.55
C LEU A 10 -1.34 3.72 10.39
N ILE A 11 -0.96 4.40 11.48
CA ILE A 11 0.11 3.92 12.36
C ILE A 11 -0.23 2.57 12.98
N SER A 12 -1.46 2.42 13.49
CA SER A 12 -1.89 1.18 14.14
C SER A 12 -1.94 0.00 13.19
N SER A 13 -2.26 0.20 11.91
CA SER A 13 -2.28 -0.87 10.90
C SER A 13 -0.90 -1.51 10.69
N VAL A 14 0.16 -0.68 10.61
CA VAL A 14 1.55 -1.15 10.47
C VAL A 14 2.02 -1.86 11.74
N LEU A 15 1.77 -1.25 12.91
CA LEU A 15 2.15 -1.85 14.18
C LEU A 15 1.41 -3.18 14.39
N PHE A 16 0.15 -3.26 14.00
CA PHE A 16 -0.64 -4.48 14.04
C PHE A 16 -0.03 -5.59 13.17
N GLY A 17 0.36 -5.27 11.93
CA GLY A 17 1.10 -6.21 11.07
C GLY A 17 2.40 -6.71 11.72
N GLY A 18 3.15 -5.83 12.38
CA GLY A 18 4.33 -6.22 13.14
C GLY A 18 4.04 -7.10 14.36
N LEU A 19 2.94 -6.83 15.07
CA LEU A 19 2.50 -7.63 16.22
C LEU A 19 2.12 -9.04 15.79
N ILE A 20 1.41 -9.19 14.66
CA ILE A 20 1.07 -10.51 14.09
C ILE A 20 2.32 -11.37 13.95
N VAL A 21 3.38 -10.83 13.33
CA VAL A 21 4.63 -11.59 13.13
C VAL A 21 5.31 -11.90 14.46
N SER A 22 5.43 -10.90 15.35
CA SER A 22 6.15 -11.07 16.62
C SER A 22 5.44 -12.00 17.61
N PHE A 23 4.10 -12.07 17.61
CA PHE A 23 3.35 -12.93 18.54
C PHE A 23 3.15 -14.34 17.99
N LEU A 24 2.89 -14.49 16.69
CA LEU A 24 2.68 -15.80 16.08
C LEU A 24 3.99 -16.52 15.76
N ASN A 25 5.15 -15.88 16.00
CA ASN A 25 6.46 -16.34 15.54
C ASN A 25 6.43 -16.73 14.05
N ALA A 26 5.67 -15.97 13.25
CA ALA A 26 5.37 -16.29 11.86
C ALA A 26 6.52 -15.97 10.90
N THR A 27 7.75 -15.81 11.41
CA THR A 27 8.94 -15.42 10.64
C THR A 27 9.32 -16.42 9.53
N ASN A 28 8.79 -17.65 9.58
CA ASN A 28 8.97 -18.68 8.54
C ASN A 28 7.68 -19.02 7.78
N ASN A 29 6.58 -18.29 7.99
CA ASN A 29 5.29 -18.61 7.36
C ASN A 29 5.07 -17.82 6.06
N SER A 30 5.84 -18.18 5.02
CA SER A 30 5.75 -17.53 3.70
C SER A 30 4.37 -17.66 3.07
N GLN A 31 3.61 -18.71 3.40
CA GLN A 31 2.26 -18.92 2.90
C GLN A 31 1.26 -17.91 3.48
N MET A 32 1.37 -17.58 4.77
CA MET A 32 0.58 -16.51 5.38
C MET A 32 0.83 -15.16 4.69
N ILE A 33 2.08 -14.82 4.41
CA ILE A 33 2.46 -13.59 3.70
C ILE A 33 1.87 -13.58 2.29
N LYS A 34 2.03 -14.68 1.54
CA LYS A 34 1.50 -14.79 0.17
C LYS A 34 -0.04 -14.64 0.13
N PHE A 35 -0.76 -15.22 1.08
CA PHE A 35 -2.22 -15.14 1.12
C PHE A 35 -2.75 -13.80 1.65
N SER A 36 -2.08 -13.19 2.63
CA SER A 36 -2.45 -11.86 3.09
C SER A 36 -2.23 -10.81 1.99
N LEU A 37 -1.14 -10.94 1.23
CA LEU A 37 -0.87 -10.11 0.06
C LEU A 37 -1.89 -10.37 -1.07
N ALA A 38 -2.22 -11.62 -1.37
CA ALA A 38 -3.25 -11.94 -2.37
C ALA A 38 -4.62 -11.35 -2.01
N PHE A 39 -5.00 -11.40 -0.73
CA PHE A 39 -6.19 -10.72 -0.22
C PHE A 39 -6.12 -9.20 -0.43
N SER A 40 -5.01 -8.57 -0.02
CA SER A 40 -4.82 -7.11 -0.22
C SER A 40 -4.85 -6.72 -1.69
N GLY A 41 -4.24 -7.50 -2.58
CA GLY A 41 -4.26 -7.24 -4.02
C GLY A 41 -5.68 -7.30 -4.59
N GLY A 42 -6.50 -8.27 -4.16
CA GLY A 42 -7.92 -8.32 -4.54
C GLY A 42 -8.72 -7.13 -4.01
N PHE A 43 -8.50 -6.75 -2.74
CA PHE A 43 -9.16 -5.59 -2.13
C PHE A 43 -8.81 -4.28 -2.85
N LEU A 44 -7.50 -4.03 -3.08
CA LEU A 44 -7.02 -2.86 -3.82
C LEU A 44 -7.56 -2.83 -5.24
N LEU A 45 -7.55 -3.97 -5.95
CA LEU A 45 -8.08 -4.03 -7.31
C LEU A 45 -9.56 -3.63 -7.38
N ALA A 46 -10.37 -4.13 -6.44
CA ALA A 46 -11.79 -3.79 -6.39
C ALA A 46 -12.01 -2.29 -6.16
N ILE A 47 -11.38 -1.69 -5.13
CA ILE A 47 -11.56 -0.25 -4.87
C ILE A 47 -11.05 0.62 -6.02
N ILE A 48 -9.99 0.19 -6.73
CA ILE A 48 -9.47 0.92 -7.88
C ILE A 48 -10.54 1.01 -8.97
N PHE A 49 -11.13 -0.12 -9.35
CA PHE A 49 -12.11 -0.15 -10.44
C PHE A 49 -13.46 0.47 -10.05
N GLU A 50 -13.89 0.31 -8.80
CA GLU A 50 -15.22 0.74 -8.37
C GLU A 50 -15.27 2.20 -7.91
N HIS A 51 -14.19 2.68 -7.29
CA HIS A 51 -14.18 4.00 -6.66
C HIS A 51 -13.11 4.92 -7.24
N LEU A 52 -11.85 4.51 -7.25
CA LEU A 52 -10.76 5.44 -7.56
C LEU A 52 -10.69 5.82 -9.05
N LEU A 53 -10.84 4.87 -9.96
CA LEU A 53 -10.87 5.16 -11.40
C LEU A 53 -12.08 6.01 -11.80
N PRO A 54 -13.32 5.69 -11.39
CA PRO A 54 -14.46 6.56 -11.66
C PRO A 54 -14.28 7.97 -11.13
N ASP A 55 -13.70 8.12 -9.93
CA ASP A 55 -13.45 9.43 -9.30
C ASP A 55 -12.47 10.28 -10.12
N ILE A 56 -11.32 9.70 -10.51
CA ILE A 56 -10.32 10.37 -11.34
C ILE A 56 -10.92 10.88 -12.66
N TYR A 57 -11.77 10.10 -13.32
CA TYR A 57 -12.31 10.48 -14.63
C TYR A 57 -13.59 11.32 -14.58
N HIS A 58 -14.17 11.55 -13.39
CA HIS A 58 -15.40 12.34 -13.26
C HIS A 58 -15.22 13.80 -13.71
N GLY A 59 -14.02 14.36 -13.54
CA GLY A 59 -13.68 15.74 -13.90
C GLY A 59 -13.47 16.01 -15.40
N GLY A 60 -13.54 14.98 -16.25
CA GLY A 60 -13.43 15.15 -17.72
C GLY A 60 -12.00 15.42 -18.25
N ALA A 61 -10.97 15.33 -17.42
CA ALA A 61 -9.58 15.47 -17.86
C ALA A 61 -9.11 14.20 -18.60
N HIS A 62 -8.73 14.37 -19.87
CA HIS A 62 -8.33 13.26 -20.74
C HIS A 62 -6.89 12.76 -20.50
N ASP A 63 -6.04 13.58 -19.90
CA ASP A 63 -4.61 13.26 -19.74
C ASP A 63 -4.30 12.45 -18.47
N LEU A 64 -5.30 12.17 -17.63
CA LEU A 64 -5.13 11.44 -16.36
C LEU A 64 -4.63 10.00 -16.56
N GLY A 65 -4.92 9.38 -17.70
CA GLY A 65 -4.37 8.08 -18.07
C GLY A 65 -2.84 8.06 -18.16
N LEU A 66 -2.21 9.16 -18.56
CA LEU A 66 -0.74 9.28 -18.59
C LEU A 66 -0.16 9.29 -17.18
N TYR A 67 -0.85 9.91 -16.21
CA TYR A 67 -0.42 9.94 -14.82
C TYR A 67 -0.62 8.59 -14.12
N ILE A 68 -1.65 7.83 -14.49
CA ILE A 68 -1.80 6.42 -14.07
C ILE A 68 -0.62 5.59 -14.59
N LEU A 69 -0.29 5.70 -15.88
CA LEU A 69 0.87 5.00 -16.44
C LEU A 69 2.18 5.42 -15.75
N PHE A 70 2.34 6.71 -15.50
CA PHE A 70 3.51 7.23 -14.80
C PHE A 70 3.63 6.68 -13.37
N GLY A 71 2.52 6.62 -12.62
CA GLY A 71 2.48 6.01 -11.30
C GLY A 71 2.81 4.51 -11.31
N PHE A 72 2.30 3.77 -12.31
CA PHE A 72 2.68 2.38 -12.52
C PHE A 72 4.19 2.22 -12.70
N LEU A 73 4.81 3.06 -13.53
CA LEU A 73 6.26 3.04 -13.76
C LEU A 73 7.08 3.46 -12.53
N ILE A 74 6.60 4.45 -11.76
CA ILE A 74 7.21 4.80 -10.47
C ILE A 74 7.24 3.58 -9.56
N GLN A 75 6.12 2.86 -9.45
CA GLN A 75 6.06 1.68 -8.61
C GLN A 75 6.99 0.58 -9.09
N LEU A 76 7.08 0.34 -10.40
CA LEU A 76 8.04 -0.60 -10.97
C LEU A 76 9.49 -0.27 -10.58
N ILE A 77 9.86 1.02 -10.59
CA ILE A 77 11.20 1.46 -10.16
C ILE A 77 11.38 1.23 -8.65
N LEU A 78 10.39 1.58 -7.83
CA LEU A 78 10.45 1.35 -6.39
C LEU A 78 10.55 -0.14 -6.05
N GLU A 79 9.84 -0.99 -6.79
CA GLU A 79 9.88 -2.45 -6.65
C GLU A 79 11.29 -3.01 -6.86
N TYR A 80 11.99 -2.53 -7.91
CA TYR A 80 13.38 -2.94 -8.16
C TYR A 80 14.28 -2.73 -6.93
N PHE A 81 14.11 -1.63 -6.20
CA PHE A 81 14.85 -1.36 -4.96
C PHE A 81 14.29 -2.08 -3.74
N SER A 82 12.97 -2.38 -3.71
CA SER A 82 12.33 -3.10 -2.61
C SER A 82 12.49 -4.61 -2.69
N GLY A 83 12.98 -5.14 -3.82
CA GLY A 83 13.15 -6.58 -4.03
C GLY A 83 11.84 -7.37 -4.02
N GLY A 84 10.70 -6.69 -4.22
CA GLY A 84 9.40 -7.31 -4.34
C GLY A 84 8.76 -7.81 -3.05
N ILE A 85 9.17 -7.28 -1.88
CA ILE A 85 8.57 -7.67 -0.59
C ILE A 85 7.06 -7.37 -0.52
N GLU A 86 6.61 -6.32 -1.20
CA GLU A 86 5.21 -5.90 -1.30
C GLU A 86 4.32 -6.92 -2.01
N HIS A 87 4.89 -7.93 -2.68
CA HIS A 87 4.15 -9.03 -3.29
C HIS A 87 4.69 -10.42 -2.87
N GLY A 88 5.56 -10.46 -1.85
CA GLY A 88 5.87 -11.67 -1.09
C GLY A 88 7.25 -12.27 -1.31
N HIS A 89 8.15 -11.59 -2.02
CA HIS A 89 9.54 -12.03 -2.22
C HIS A 89 10.44 -11.69 -1.03
N VAL A 90 10.24 -12.40 0.09
CA VAL A 90 11.08 -12.24 1.28
C VAL A 90 12.28 -13.19 1.19
N HIS A 91 13.34 -12.76 0.49
CA HIS A 91 14.63 -13.47 0.47
C HIS A 91 15.61 -12.83 1.46
N VAL A 92 15.69 -13.40 2.66
CA VAL A 92 16.60 -12.89 3.72
C VAL A 92 17.55 -13.99 4.18
N HIS A 93 18.84 -13.71 4.08
CA HIS A 93 19.86 -14.52 4.76
C HIS A 93 19.91 -14.13 6.23
N LYS A 94 19.80 -15.11 7.13
CA LYS A 94 19.84 -14.86 8.58
C LYS A 94 21.08 -14.07 8.96
N GLY A 95 20.88 -12.96 9.67
CA GLY A 95 21.97 -12.12 10.14
C GLY A 95 22.59 -11.26 9.05
N GLN A 96 21.86 -10.85 8.01
CA GLN A 96 22.28 -9.76 7.14
C GLN A 96 22.08 -8.38 7.79
N SER A 97 22.79 -7.35 7.32
CA SER A 97 22.51 -5.96 7.68
C SER A 97 21.13 -5.52 7.16
N LEU A 98 20.59 -4.43 7.71
CA LEU A 98 19.36 -3.83 7.18
C LEU A 98 19.52 -3.47 5.69
N PRO A 99 18.66 -3.96 4.78
CA PRO A 99 18.68 -3.55 3.38
C PRO A 99 18.13 -2.13 3.24
N TRP A 100 19.02 -1.14 3.29
CA TRP A 100 18.64 0.28 3.24
C TRP A 100 17.88 0.68 1.99
N ALA A 101 18.29 0.18 0.81
CA ALA A 101 17.61 0.47 -0.45
C ALA A 101 16.12 0.07 -0.39
N LEU A 102 15.85 -1.10 0.19
CA LEU A 102 14.50 -1.61 0.39
C LEU A 102 13.72 -0.74 1.35
N PHE A 103 14.28 -0.46 2.53
CA PHE A 103 13.59 0.35 3.54
C PHE A 103 13.26 1.76 3.03
N ILE A 104 14.19 2.39 2.32
CA ILE A 104 14.00 3.73 1.72
C ILE A 104 12.96 3.67 0.60
N SER A 105 13.03 2.66 -0.28
CA SER A 105 12.06 2.50 -1.37
C SER A 105 10.63 2.35 -0.84
N LEU A 106 10.44 1.43 0.13
CA LEU A 106 9.14 1.26 0.79
C LEU A 106 8.68 2.54 1.49
N SER A 107 9.60 3.29 2.10
CA SER A 107 9.25 4.56 2.75
C SER A 107 8.77 5.61 1.74
N ILE A 108 9.42 5.72 0.58
CA ILE A 108 9.00 6.62 -0.50
C ILE A 108 7.62 6.20 -1.03
N HIS A 109 7.44 4.90 -1.30
CA HIS A 109 6.16 4.32 -1.68
C HIS A 109 5.05 4.74 -0.70
N SER A 110 5.29 4.52 0.61
CA SER A 110 4.34 4.85 1.68
C SER A 110 4.05 6.34 1.83
N VAL A 111 5.03 7.23 1.56
CA VAL A 111 4.77 8.68 1.53
C VAL A 111 3.84 9.03 0.37
N ILE A 112 4.08 8.49 -0.83
CA ILE A 112 3.30 8.85 -2.03
C ILE A 112 1.84 8.39 -1.90
N GLU A 113 1.58 7.17 -1.42
CA GLU A 113 0.20 6.67 -1.19
C GLU A 113 -0.60 7.54 -0.21
N GLY A 114 0.06 8.25 0.72
CA GLY A 114 -0.59 9.09 1.72
C GLY A 114 -1.01 10.46 1.20
N LEU A 115 -0.41 10.95 0.11
CA LEU A 115 -0.67 12.30 -0.42
C LEU A 115 -2.15 12.53 -0.79
N PRO A 116 -2.82 11.66 -1.58
CA PRO A 116 -4.20 11.91 -1.97
C PRO A 116 -5.15 11.95 -0.77
N LEU A 117 -4.90 11.13 0.27
CA LEU A 117 -5.71 11.14 1.49
C LEU A 117 -5.61 12.48 2.25
N GLY A 118 -4.44 13.13 2.21
CA GLY A 118 -4.26 14.50 2.69
C GLY A 118 -5.02 15.53 1.85
N ASN A 119 -4.92 15.46 0.52
CA ASN A 119 -5.63 16.37 -0.39
C ASN A 119 -7.15 16.28 -0.18
N GLN A 120 -7.65 15.07 -0.03
CA GLN A 120 -9.04 14.74 0.28
C GLN A 120 -9.51 15.34 1.60
N TYR A 121 -8.75 15.14 2.69
CA TYR A 121 -9.15 15.60 4.03
C TYR A 121 -9.24 17.12 4.14
N ALA A 122 -8.42 17.86 3.40
CA ALA A 122 -8.48 19.32 3.37
C ALA A 122 -9.69 19.89 2.60
N GLY A 123 -10.62 19.03 2.14
CA GLY A 123 -11.79 19.44 1.36
C GLY A 123 -11.43 19.92 -0.05
N MET A 124 -10.22 19.59 -0.52
CA MET A 124 -9.67 20.04 -1.79
C MET A 124 -9.99 19.08 -2.94
N GLN A 125 -10.70 17.97 -2.69
CA GLN A 125 -11.32 17.15 -3.73
C GLN A 125 -12.84 17.15 -3.50
N VAL A 126 -13.60 17.64 -4.49
CA VAL A 126 -15.06 17.65 -4.48
C VAL A 126 -15.56 16.52 -5.37
N ALA A 127 -15.73 15.32 -4.81
CA ALA A 127 -16.61 14.30 -5.37
C ALA A 127 -16.90 13.20 -4.35
N HIS A 128 -18.18 12.90 -4.17
CA HIS A 128 -18.78 11.79 -3.40
C HIS A 128 -18.22 11.52 -1.98
N GLN A 129 -19.06 11.74 -0.95
CA GLN A 129 -18.75 11.52 0.47
C GLN A 129 -18.18 10.13 0.83
N HIS A 130 -18.28 9.14 -0.06
CA HIS A 130 -17.81 7.77 0.16
C HIS A 130 -16.36 7.50 -0.32
N VAL A 131 -15.78 8.36 -1.17
CA VAL A 131 -14.45 8.12 -1.78
C VAL A 131 -13.30 8.29 -0.76
N HIS A 132 -13.46 9.18 0.21
CA HIS A 132 -12.48 9.38 1.27
C HIS A 132 -12.27 8.12 2.13
N GLU A 133 -13.34 7.36 2.31
CA GLU A 133 -13.27 6.16 3.13
C GLU A 133 -12.67 5.00 2.33
N SER A 134 -13.00 4.87 1.03
CA SER A 134 -12.50 3.77 0.21
C SER A 134 -10.97 3.81 0.05
N LEU A 135 -10.38 4.98 -0.16
CA LEU A 135 -8.92 5.13 -0.22
C LEU A 135 -8.28 4.81 1.14
N PHE A 136 -8.84 5.32 2.23
CA PHE A 136 -8.33 5.06 3.58
C PHE A 136 -8.32 3.55 3.89
N TRP A 137 -9.44 2.85 3.68
CA TRP A 137 -9.51 1.42 3.93
C TRP A 137 -8.62 0.61 2.97
N GLY A 138 -8.50 1.05 1.72
CA GLY A 138 -7.51 0.53 0.77
C GLY A 138 -6.10 0.52 1.33
N ILE A 139 -5.66 1.67 1.84
CA ILE A 139 -4.34 1.83 2.45
C ILE A 139 -4.20 0.94 3.71
N ILE A 140 -5.21 0.91 4.59
CA ILE A 140 -5.16 0.08 5.81
C ILE A 140 -5.01 -1.41 5.48
N PHE A 141 -5.84 -1.94 4.59
CA PHE A 141 -5.81 -3.36 4.23
C PHE A 141 -4.59 -3.74 3.39
N HIS A 142 -3.95 -2.76 2.74
CA HIS A 142 -2.67 -2.92 2.06
C HIS A 142 -1.46 -2.90 3.00
N GLN A 143 -1.42 -1.95 3.93
CA GLN A 143 -0.28 -1.77 4.82
C GLN A 143 -0.11 -2.93 5.81
N ILE A 144 -1.19 -3.58 6.25
CA ILE A 144 -1.09 -4.71 7.17
C ILE A 144 -0.23 -5.84 6.57
N PRO A 145 -0.53 -6.39 5.37
CA PRO A 145 0.33 -7.35 4.70
C PRO A 145 1.77 -6.89 4.44
N VAL A 146 1.96 -5.64 3.99
CA VAL A 146 3.31 -5.09 3.76
C VAL A 146 4.10 -5.02 5.06
N ALA A 147 3.47 -4.61 6.16
CA ALA A 147 4.08 -4.56 7.48
C ALA A 147 4.42 -5.95 8.03
N ILE A 148 3.60 -6.97 7.76
CA ILE A 148 3.92 -8.38 8.06
C ILE A 148 5.19 -8.80 7.30
N ALA A 149 5.29 -8.47 6.02
CA ALA A 149 6.44 -8.82 5.19
C ALA A 149 7.71 -8.09 5.66
N LEU A 150 7.61 -6.78 5.94
CA LEU A 150 8.70 -5.95 6.46
C LEU A 150 9.15 -6.41 7.85
N MET A 151 8.23 -6.66 8.78
CA MET A 151 8.58 -7.14 10.12
C MET A 151 9.28 -8.50 10.07
N THR A 152 8.80 -9.41 9.22
CA THR A 152 9.46 -10.69 8.96
C THR A 152 10.90 -10.49 8.49
N LEU A 153 11.13 -9.56 7.56
CA LEU A 153 12.48 -9.22 7.12
C LEU A 153 13.32 -8.63 8.27
N LEU A 154 12.82 -7.61 8.97
CA LEU A 154 13.56 -6.93 10.03
C LEU A 154 13.98 -7.88 11.15
N MET A 155 13.11 -8.82 11.55
CA MET A 155 13.41 -9.85 12.56
C MET A 155 14.49 -10.85 12.12
N ASN A 156 14.73 -11.01 10.82
CA ASN A 156 15.76 -11.89 10.28
C ASN A 156 17.12 -11.17 10.02
N THR A 157 17.19 -9.86 10.24
CA THR A 157 18.45 -9.09 10.18
C THR A 157 19.26 -9.17 11.50
N LYS A 158 20.44 -8.53 11.55
CA LYS A 158 21.23 -8.37 12.79
C LYS A 158 20.64 -7.37 13.81
N LEU A 159 19.49 -6.76 13.53
CA LEU A 159 18.91 -5.74 14.41
C LEU A 159 18.52 -6.32 15.77
N SER A 160 18.71 -5.53 16.82
CA SER A 160 18.15 -5.87 18.13
C SER A 160 16.63 -5.76 18.10
N ARG A 161 15.93 -6.48 18.99
CA ARG A 161 14.46 -6.44 19.07
C ARG A 161 13.91 -5.01 19.19
N LEU A 162 14.57 -4.16 19.98
CA LEU A 162 14.19 -2.75 20.11
C LEU A 162 14.38 -1.99 18.79
N SER A 163 15.51 -2.19 18.11
CA SER A 163 15.79 -1.54 16.82
C SER A 163 14.78 -1.96 15.76
N THR A 164 14.41 -3.24 15.70
CA THR A 164 13.36 -3.74 14.78
C THR A 164 12.06 -2.97 14.93
N TRP A 165 11.59 -2.76 16.17
CA TRP A 165 10.38 -1.98 16.44
C TRP A 165 10.54 -0.50 16.15
N ILE A 166 11.71 0.09 16.40
CA ILE A 166 12.01 1.48 16.02
C ILE A 166 11.92 1.64 14.50
N PHE A 167 12.54 0.76 13.71
CA PHE A 167 12.47 0.81 12.25
C PHE A 167 11.04 0.61 11.73
N LEU A 168 10.28 -0.31 12.34
CA LEU A 168 8.87 -0.48 11.97
C LEU A 168 8.04 0.78 12.29
N PHE A 169 8.29 1.43 13.43
CA PHE A 169 7.62 2.69 13.78
C PHE A 169 8.01 3.84 12.85
N LEU A 170 9.28 3.93 12.45
CA LEU A 170 9.72 4.89 11.43
C LEU A 170 8.97 4.66 10.11
N PHE A 171 8.86 3.41 9.66
CA PHE A 171 8.06 3.07 8.49
C PHE A 171 6.57 3.44 8.68
N ALA A 172 5.98 3.13 9.84
CA ALA A 172 4.59 3.48 10.18
C ALA A 172 4.30 4.99 10.13
N SER A 173 5.33 5.83 10.26
CA SER A 173 5.19 7.29 10.18
C SER A 173 5.22 7.85 8.75
N MET A 174 5.60 7.04 7.76
CA MET A 174 5.78 7.49 6.37
C MET A 174 4.44 7.84 5.68
N THR A 175 3.41 7.04 5.82
CA THR A 175 2.09 7.37 5.24
C THR A 175 1.43 8.56 5.95
N PRO A 176 1.42 8.67 7.29
CA PRO A 176 1.08 9.91 7.98
C PRO A 176 1.85 11.14 7.49
N LEU A 177 3.15 11.00 7.21
CA LEU A 177 3.95 12.08 6.61
C LEU A 177 3.42 12.45 5.23
N GLY A 178 3.09 11.46 4.38
CA GLY A 178 2.41 11.66 3.11
C GLY A 178 1.10 12.43 3.25
N VAL A 179 0.24 12.04 4.19
CA VAL A 179 -1.02 12.75 4.50
C VAL A 179 -0.75 14.21 4.88
N LEU A 180 0.21 14.46 5.76
CA LEU A 180 0.57 15.83 6.17
C LEU A 180 1.14 16.67 5.02
N LEU A 181 1.88 16.05 4.09
CA LEU A 181 2.35 16.72 2.88
C LEU A 181 1.18 17.04 1.93
N GLY A 182 0.25 16.10 1.74
CA GLY A 182 -0.96 16.30 0.93
C GLY A 182 -1.91 17.36 1.50
N LEU A 183 -1.89 17.60 2.82
CA LEU A 183 -2.62 18.73 3.40
C LEU A 183 -2.02 20.10 3.01
N LYS A 184 -0.71 20.16 2.75
CA LYS A 184 0.01 21.42 2.51
C LYS A 184 0.19 21.72 1.03
N PHE A 185 0.41 20.68 0.22
CA PHE A 185 0.76 20.79 -1.19
C PHE A 185 -0.33 20.18 -2.05
N THR A 186 -0.79 20.95 -3.04
CA THR A 186 -1.73 20.48 -4.08
C THR A 186 -1.19 20.76 -5.48
N PRO A 187 -1.57 19.95 -6.48
CA PRO A 187 -1.24 20.23 -7.88
C PRO A 187 -1.78 21.59 -8.36
N GLU A 188 -2.92 22.05 -7.83
CA GLU A 188 -3.52 23.34 -8.21
C GLU A 188 -2.63 24.54 -7.93
N GLN A 189 -1.80 24.49 -6.88
CA GLN A 189 -0.81 25.54 -6.58
C GLN A 189 0.17 25.75 -7.74
N PHE A 190 0.31 24.74 -8.61
CA PHE A 190 1.15 24.74 -9.80
C PHE A 190 0.34 24.79 -11.11
N GLY A 191 -0.96 25.03 -11.05
CA GLY A 191 -1.85 25.08 -12.21
C GLY A 191 -2.16 23.70 -12.81
N LEU A 192 -2.02 22.62 -12.03
CA LEU A 192 -2.25 21.24 -12.44
C LEU A 192 -3.56 20.69 -11.85
N ASP A 193 -4.12 19.65 -12.48
CA ASP A 193 -5.34 18.98 -12.03
C ASP A 193 -5.16 18.27 -10.67
N LEU A 194 -6.12 18.45 -9.76
CA LEU A 194 -6.15 17.86 -8.42
C LEU A 194 -6.07 16.33 -8.40
N HIS A 195 -6.56 15.67 -9.45
CA HIS A 195 -6.59 14.21 -9.54
C HIS A 195 -5.26 13.62 -10.00
N ILE A 196 -4.26 14.43 -10.37
CA ILE A 196 -2.96 13.92 -10.82
C ILE A 196 -2.28 13.05 -9.76
N ILE A 197 -2.29 13.50 -8.49
CA ILE A 197 -1.68 12.73 -7.39
C ILE A 197 -2.45 11.42 -7.18
N LEU A 198 -3.79 11.48 -7.21
CA LEU A 198 -4.63 10.28 -7.08
C LEU A 198 -4.41 9.31 -8.26
N ALA A 199 -4.27 9.83 -9.49
CA ALA A 199 -3.97 9.06 -10.69
C ALA A 199 -2.62 8.34 -10.59
N VAL A 200 -1.59 9.02 -10.10
CA VAL A 200 -0.28 8.40 -9.82
C VAL A 200 -0.43 7.27 -8.80
N VAL A 201 -1.12 7.51 -7.69
CA VAL A 201 -1.33 6.48 -6.65
C VAL A 201 -2.16 5.30 -7.17
N VAL A 202 -3.19 5.54 -7.98
CA VAL A 202 -3.95 4.47 -8.66
C VAL A 202 -3.06 3.67 -9.59
N GLY A 203 -2.17 4.30 -10.33
CA GLY A 203 -1.14 3.62 -11.12
C GLY A 203 -0.25 2.71 -10.28
N MET A 204 0.22 3.21 -9.13
CA MET A 204 1.04 2.42 -8.19
C MET A 204 0.25 1.22 -7.62
N PHE A 205 -1.00 1.42 -7.22
CA PHE A 205 -1.85 0.34 -6.71
C PHE A 205 -2.21 -0.69 -7.78
N LEU A 206 -2.41 -0.26 -9.04
CA LEU A 206 -2.62 -1.16 -10.18
C LEU A 206 -1.41 -2.06 -10.39
N HIS A 207 -0.20 -1.49 -10.36
CA HIS A 207 1.04 -2.25 -10.44
C HIS A 207 1.11 -3.31 -9.34
N ILE A 208 0.98 -2.91 -8.06
CA ILE A 208 1.04 -3.83 -6.91
C ILE A 208 -0.01 -4.95 -7.05
N SER A 209 -1.27 -4.57 -7.30
CA SER A 209 -2.38 -5.53 -7.36
C SER A 209 -2.20 -6.54 -8.48
N THR A 210 -1.79 -6.08 -9.67
CA THR A 210 -1.58 -6.96 -10.83
C THR A 210 -0.36 -7.85 -10.65
N THR A 211 0.76 -7.33 -10.13
CA THR A 211 1.96 -8.12 -9.80
C THR A 211 1.63 -9.22 -8.78
N ILE A 212 0.88 -8.93 -7.72
CA ILE A 212 0.42 -9.94 -6.76
C ILE A 212 -0.42 -11.04 -7.44
N ILE A 213 -1.34 -10.65 -8.33
CA ILE A 213 -2.23 -11.58 -9.02
C ILE A 213 -1.48 -12.46 -10.03
N PHE A 214 -0.49 -11.94 -10.75
CA PHE A 214 0.18 -12.67 -11.82
C PHE A 214 1.50 -13.33 -11.41
N GLU A 215 2.27 -12.74 -10.50
CA GLU A 215 3.62 -13.25 -10.19
C GLU A 215 3.62 -14.37 -9.15
N THR A 216 2.66 -14.38 -8.21
CA THR A 216 2.64 -15.44 -7.18
C THR A 216 2.09 -16.79 -7.67
N SER A 217 1.90 -16.99 -8.98
CA SER A 217 1.64 -18.32 -9.58
C SER A 217 2.94 -19.02 -9.98
N GLU A 218 3.62 -19.61 -9.00
CA GLU A 218 4.78 -20.47 -9.27
C GLU A 218 4.34 -21.72 -10.08
N ASN A 219 5.03 -22.00 -11.19
CA ASN A 219 4.87 -23.21 -12.03
C ASN A 219 3.52 -23.38 -12.78
N HIS A 220 2.79 -22.30 -13.10
CA HIS A 220 1.53 -22.34 -13.86
C HIS A 220 0.44 -23.27 -13.29
N LYS A 221 0.57 -23.72 -12.04
CA LYS A 221 -0.47 -24.50 -11.36
C LYS A 221 -1.49 -23.55 -10.75
N PHE A 222 -2.75 -23.78 -11.09
CA PHE A 222 -3.86 -23.03 -10.52
C PHE A 222 -3.89 -23.18 -9.00
N ASN A 223 -3.77 -22.08 -8.28
CA ASN A 223 -3.82 -22.04 -6.82
C ASN A 223 -5.20 -21.54 -6.37
N LEU A 224 -6.10 -22.47 -6.06
CA LEU A 224 -7.47 -22.15 -5.63
C LEU A 224 -7.48 -21.30 -4.35
N LEU A 225 -6.58 -21.58 -3.40
CA LEU A 225 -6.49 -20.81 -2.15
C LEU A 225 -6.16 -19.34 -2.43
N LYS A 226 -5.21 -19.08 -3.33
CA LYS A 226 -4.88 -17.72 -3.78
C LYS A 226 -6.08 -17.04 -4.44
N LEU A 227 -6.77 -17.73 -5.35
CA LEU A 227 -7.97 -17.20 -5.99
C LEU A 227 -9.05 -16.86 -4.95
N THR A 228 -9.29 -17.75 -3.97
CA THR A 228 -10.26 -17.48 -2.91
C THR A 228 -9.86 -16.30 -2.03
N SER A 229 -8.56 -16.09 -1.75
CA SER A 229 -8.08 -14.91 -1.04
C SER A 229 -8.35 -13.62 -1.82
N ILE A 230 -8.08 -13.63 -3.13
CA ILE A 230 -8.36 -12.49 -4.02
C ILE A 230 -9.87 -12.20 -4.04
N LEU A 231 -10.70 -13.22 -4.27
CA LEU A 231 -12.15 -13.07 -4.30
C LEU A 231 -12.72 -12.60 -2.96
N PHE A 232 -12.15 -13.05 -1.84
CA PHE A 232 -12.52 -12.57 -0.51
C PHE A 232 -12.14 -11.09 -0.31
N GLY A 233 -10.97 -10.67 -0.80
CA GLY A 233 -10.57 -9.26 -0.82
C GLY A 233 -11.52 -8.40 -1.63
N CYS A 234 -11.85 -8.82 -2.85
CA CYS A 234 -12.83 -8.14 -3.69
C CYS A 234 -14.22 -8.10 -3.04
N GLY A 235 -14.70 -9.23 -2.53
CA GLY A 235 -16.00 -9.32 -1.86
C GLY A 235 -16.10 -8.45 -0.62
N LEU A 236 -15.02 -8.31 0.16
CA LEU A 236 -15.01 -7.41 1.31
C LEU A 236 -15.06 -5.94 0.87
N ALA A 237 -14.31 -5.56 -0.17
CA ALA A 237 -14.36 -4.20 -0.71
C ALA A 237 -15.80 -3.83 -1.15
N LEU A 238 -16.46 -4.73 -1.89
CA LEU A 238 -17.86 -4.62 -2.35
C LEU A 238 -18.92 -4.68 -1.23
N LEU A 239 -18.54 -5.04 0.00
CA LEU A 239 -19.46 -5.06 1.15
C LEU A 239 -19.30 -3.83 2.04
N LEU A 240 -18.11 -3.20 2.00
CA LEU A 240 -17.85 -1.96 2.71
C LEU A 240 -18.45 -0.74 1.98
N TYR A 241 -18.79 -0.89 0.70
CA TYR A 241 -19.33 0.14 -0.20
C TYR A 241 -20.45 -0.43 -1.06
#